data_AF-A0A5P1E1U1-F1
#
_entry.id   AF-A0A5P1E1U1-F1
#
_cell.length_a   1.000
_cell.length_b   1.000
_cell.length_c   1.000
_cell.angle_alpha   90.00
_cell.angle_beta   90.00
_cell.angle_gamma   90.00
#
_symmetry.space_group_name_H-M   'P 1'
#
loop_
_entity.id
_entity.type
_entity.pdbx_description
1 polymer ?
#
loop_
_entity_poly.entity_id
_entity_poly.type
_entity_poly.pdbx_seq_one_letter_code
_entity_poly.pdbx_strand_id
1 'polypeptide(L)'
;METSRLIRFLISLIAVSIVDAIRSLITPTPEGDWFSSEVYTNGNPYGIEEDIVFSMPCRSKGDGDYELVKDVIIDDCLRQRIKKSEAELLSEKRCVAHLTREGVAYCDIREDTMLPGEQ
;
A
#
# COMPACT_ATOMS: atom_id res chain seq x y z
N MET A 1 13.77 10.70 -29.17
CA MET A 1 12.78 11.79 -29.02
C MET A 1 11.46 11.31 -28.38
N GLU A 2 11.12 10.02 -28.45
CA GLU A 2 9.92 9.45 -27.79
C GLU A 2 10.05 9.23 -26.28
N THR A 3 11.21 8.83 -25.79
CA THR A 3 11.43 8.51 -24.36
C THR A 3 11.18 9.70 -23.43
N SER A 4 11.54 10.92 -23.84
CA SER A 4 11.31 12.13 -23.03
C SER A 4 9.83 12.52 -22.93
N ARG A 5 9.01 12.19 -23.94
CA ARG A 5 7.56 12.41 -23.89
C ARG A 5 6.87 11.39 -22.99
N LEU A 6 7.29 10.13 -23.05
CA LEU A 6 6.80 9.06 -22.17
C LEU A 6 7.14 9.32 -20.70
N ILE A 7 8.37 9.71 -20.39
CA ILE A 7 8.78 10.04 -19.01
C ILE A 7 7.96 11.21 -18.44
N ARG A 8 7.76 12.28 -19.23
CA ARG A 8 6.93 13.42 -18.79
C ARG A 8 5.48 13.03 -18.55
N PHE A 9 4.93 12.12 -19.37
CA PHE A 9 3.57 11.62 -19.20
C PHE A 9 3.44 10.79 -17.91
N LEU A 10 4.39 9.88 -17.65
CA LEU A 10 4.41 9.07 -16.43
C LEU A 10 4.51 9.92 -15.16
N ILE A 11 5.42 10.91 -15.13
CA ILE A 11 5.53 11.85 -14.00
C ILE A 11 4.21 12.57 -13.75
N SER A 12 3.53 12.99 -14.83
CA SER A 12 2.23 13.65 -14.71
C SER A 12 1.17 12.74 -14.11
N LEU A 13 1.16 11.45 -14.44
CA LEU A 13 0.20 10.50 -13.86
C LEU A 13 0.46 10.26 -12.38
N ILE A 14 1.72 10.10 -11.97
CA ILE A 14 2.09 9.95 -10.55
C ILE A 14 1.65 11.19 -9.75
N ALA A 15 1.89 12.39 -10.29
CA ALA A 15 1.45 13.63 -9.66
C ALA A 15 -0.08 13.69 -9.49
N VAL A 16 -0.84 13.21 -10.48
CA VAL A 16 -2.31 13.11 -10.39
C VAL A 16 -2.71 12.11 -9.30
N SER A 17 -2.11 10.91 -9.27
CA SER A 17 -2.40 9.90 -8.25
C SER A 17 -2.14 10.40 -6.82
N ILE A 18 -1.06 11.17 -6.60
CA ILE A 18 -0.78 11.79 -5.30
C ILE A 18 -1.87 12.79 -4.90
N VAL A 19 -2.29 13.63 -5.85
CA VAL A 19 -3.37 14.60 -5.60
C VAL A 19 -4.69 13.88 -5.29
N ASP A 20 -4.99 12.80 -5.99
CA ASP A 20 -6.22 12.03 -5.78
C ASP A 20 -6.19 11.24 -4.46
N ALA A 21 -5.02 10.77 -4.03
CA ALA A 21 -4.84 10.16 -2.71
C ALA A 21 -5.13 11.17 -1.58
N ILE A 22 -4.60 12.40 -1.70
CA ILE A 22 -4.90 13.47 -0.72
C ILE A 22 -6.39 13.82 -0.75
N ARG A 23 -6.97 13.98 -1.94
CA ARG A 23 -8.41 14.28 -2.11
C ARG A 23 -9.30 13.24 -1.47
N SER A 24 -8.93 11.96 -1.54
CA SER A 24 -9.68 10.85 -0.96
C SER A 24 -9.75 10.91 0.57
N LEU A 25 -8.82 11.60 1.23
CA LEU A 25 -8.81 11.83 2.68
C LEU A 25 -9.55 13.11 3.10
N ILE A 26 -9.60 14.12 2.24
CA ILE A 26 -10.24 15.43 2.55
C ILE A 26 -11.62 15.61 1.91
N THR A 27 -12.07 14.64 1.13
CA THR A 27 -13.39 14.61 0.49
C THR A 27 -14.13 13.36 1.00
N PRO A 28 -15.39 13.49 1.46
CA PRO A 28 -16.16 12.32 1.86
C PRO A 28 -16.21 11.29 0.72
N THR A 29 -15.84 10.04 1.02
CA THR A 29 -15.91 8.95 0.05
C THR A 29 -17.39 8.67 -0.31
N PRO A 30 -17.73 8.49 -1.60
CA PRO A 30 -19.08 8.13 -2.01
C PRO A 30 -19.59 6.86 -1.31
N GLU A 31 -20.90 6.79 -1.08
CA GLU A 31 -21.51 5.62 -0.45
C GLU A 31 -21.30 4.36 -1.31
N GLY A 32 -20.81 3.29 -0.67
CA GLY A 32 -20.50 2.02 -1.34
C GLY A 32 -19.15 1.99 -2.07
N ASP A 33 -18.39 3.09 -2.07
CA ASP A 33 -17.08 3.20 -2.71
C ASP A 33 -15.93 3.24 -1.68
N TRP A 34 -14.70 3.02 -2.15
CA TRP A 34 -13.49 3.07 -1.33
C TRP A 34 -12.27 3.44 -2.17
N PHE A 35 -11.22 3.90 -1.48
CA PHE A 35 -9.91 4.11 -2.08
C PHE A 35 -8.88 3.15 -1.47
N SER A 36 -7.84 2.83 -2.23
CA SER A 36 -6.70 2.05 -1.71
C SER A 36 -5.68 2.98 -1.09
N SER A 37 -5.25 2.68 0.13
CA SER A 37 -4.17 3.42 0.78
C SER A 37 -3.32 2.49 1.63
N GLU A 38 -2.03 2.77 1.65
CA GLU A 38 -1.06 2.11 2.50
C GLU A 38 -1.18 2.64 3.92
N VAL A 39 -1.66 1.76 4.80
CA VAL A 39 -2.00 2.12 6.17
C VAL A 39 -1.46 1.08 7.14
N TYR A 40 -1.35 1.48 8.40
CA TYR A 40 -0.83 0.60 9.45
C TYR A 40 -1.82 -0.53 9.73
N THR A 41 -1.33 -1.77 9.80
CA THR A 41 -2.19 -2.96 9.82
C THR A 41 -2.80 -3.29 11.18
N ASN A 42 -2.45 -2.60 12.26
CA ASN A 42 -2.94 -2.96 13.60
C ASN A 42 -4.46 -2.85 13.69
N GLY A 43 -5.12 -3.93 14.15
CA GLY A 43 -6.58 -3.99 14.25
C GLY A 43 -7.31 -4.13 12.91
N ASN A 44 -6.62 -4.53 11.83
CA ASN A 44 -7.27 -4.80 10.54
C ASN A 44 -8.25 -5.99 10.62
N PRO A 45 -9.40 -5.94 9.91
CA PRO A 45 -10.39 -7.01 9.93
C PRO A 45 -10.05 -8.19 8.99
N TYR A 46 -8.97 -8.10 8.21
CA TYR A 46 -8.66 -9.01 7.10
C TYR A 46 -7.77 -10.20 7.50
N GLY A 47 -7.20 -10.18 8.70
CA GLY A 47 -6.24 -11.19 9.16
C GLY A 47 -4.87 -11.06 8.49
N ILE A 48 -4.51 -9.84 8.09
CA ILE A 48 -3.16 -9.47 7.67
C ILE A 48 -2.32 -9.28 8.93
N GLU A 49 -1.03 -9.68 8.88
CA GLU A 49 -0.09 -9.50 9.99
C GLU A 49 -0.02 -8.04 10.46
N GLU A 50 0.08 -7.85 11.77
CA GLU A 50 0.16 -6.53 12.39
C GLU A 50 1.57 -5.95 12.28
N ASP A 51 1.68 -4.66 12.61
CA ASP A 51 2.94 -3.93 12.70
C ASP A 51 3.70 -3.80 11.37
N ILE A 52 2.96 -3.73 10.27
CA ILE A 52 3.45 -3.40 8.93
C ILE A 52 2.57 -2.33 8.28
N VAL A 53 3.03 -1.77 7.17
CA VAL A 53 2.23 -0.92 6.29
C VAL A 53 1.76 -1.78 5.12
N PHE A 54 0.44 -1.84 4.89
CA PHE A 54 -0.14 -2.64 3.82
C PHE A 54 -1.26 -1.86 3.13
N SER A 55 -1.33 -1.96 1.80
CA SER A 55 -2.39 -1.30 1.02
C SER A 55 -3.74 -2.00 1.23
N MET A 56 -4.70 -1.29 1.82
CA MET A 56 -6.03 -1.81 2.17
C MET A 56 -7.13 -0.86 1.72
N PRO A 57 -8.36 -1.36 1.47
CA PRO A 57 -9.47 -0.51 1.09
C PRO A 57 -9.97 0.29 2.29
N CYS A 58 -9.99 1.61 2.10
CA CYS A 58 -10.28 2.61 3.09
C CYS A 58 -11.41 3.52 2.61
N ARG A 59 -12.19 4.07 3.55
CA ARG A 59 -13.15 5.15 3.30
C ARG A 59 -12.91 6.29 4.28
N SER A 60 -13.18 7.53 3.87
CA SER A 60 -12.98 8.73 4.67
C SER A 60 -14.27 9.54 4.75
N LYS A 61 -14.43 10.28 5.86
CA LYS A 61 -15.48 11.29 6.03
C LYS A 61 -15.06 12.65 5.48
N GLY A 62 -13.85 12.78 4.92
CA GLY A 62 -13.29 14.04 4.44
C GLY A 62 -12.66 14.90 5.55
N ASP A 63 -12.38 14.31 6.71
CA ASP A 63 -11.75 14.94 7.88
C ASP A 63 -10.24 14.73 7.95
N GLY A 64 -9.66 14.05 6.95
CA GLY A 64 -8.25 13.66 6.92
C GLY A 64 -7.98 12.27 7.51
N ASP A 65 -8.96 11.69 8.21
CA ASP A 65 -8.88 10.33 8.74
C ASP A 65 -9.56 9.32 7.80
N TYR A 66 -9.33 8.03 8.06
CA TYR A 66 -9.94 6.94 7.32
C TYR A 66 -10.39 5.82 8.25
N GLU A 67 -11.29 4.99 7.75
CA GLU A 67 -11.65 3.71 8.35
C GLU A 67 -11.53 2.59 7.32
N LEU A 68 -11.11 1.42 7.78
CA LEU A 68 -11.04 0.23 6.93
C LEU A 68 -12.46 -0.22 6.57
N VAL A 69 -12.67 -0.50 5.29
CA VAL A 69 -13.89 -1.18 4.83
C VAL A 69 -13.93 -2.57 5.49
N LYS A 70 -15.11 -3.13 5.75
CA LYS A 70 -15.24 -4.47 6.37
C LYS A 70 -15.90 -5.47 5.45
N ASP A 71 -16.67 -5.00 4.48
CA ASP A 71 -17.56 -5.81 3.66
C ASP A 71 -16.88 -6.31 2.37
N VAL A 72 -15.57 -6.57 2.42
CA VAL A 72 -14.78 -7.07 1.29
C VAL A 72 -14.67 -8.58 1.35
N ILE A 73 -15.15 -9.25 0.31
CA ILE A 73 -15.05 -10.70 0.18
C ILE A 73 -13.65 -11.06 -0.35
N ILE A 74 -12.91 -11.84 0.44
CA ILE A 74 -11.59 -12.35 0.06
C ILE A 74 -11.72 -13.83 -0.31
N ASP A 75 -11.62 -14.13 -1.60
CA ASP A 75 -11.55 -15.50 -2.10
C ASP A 75 -10.16 -16.13 -1.89
N ASP A 76 -10.04 -17.43 -2.14
CA ASP A 76 -8.78 -18.15 -1.90
C ASP A 76 -7.63 -17.67 -2.80
N CYS A 77 -7.94 -17.26 -4.04
CA CYS A 77 -6.96 -16.72 -4.98
C CYS A 77 -6.38 -15.39 -4.47
N LEU A 78 -7.25 -14.47 -4.05
CA LEU A 78 -6.86 -13.19 -3.48
C LEU A 78 -6.11 -13.38 -2.17
N ARG A 79 -6.55 -14.30 -1.31
CA ARG A 79 -5.88 -14.63 -0.05
C ARG A 79 -4.44 -15.09 -0.29
N GLN A 80 -4.21 -15.96 -1.27
CA GLN A 80 -2.87 -16.42 -1.62
C GLN A 80 -1.97 -15.27 -2.09
N ARG A 81 -2.51 -14.34 -2.88
CA ARG A 81 -1.76 -13.17 -3.36
C ARG A 81 -1.43 -12.19 -2.23
N ILE A 82 -2.39 -11.91 -1.35
CA ILE A 82 -2.19 -11.09 -0.14
C ILE A 82 -1.07 -11.70 0.71
N LYS A 83 -1.12 -13.02 0.98
CA LYS A 83 -0.09 -13.70 1.77
C LYS A 83 1.30 -13.67 1.12
N LYS A 84 1.38 -13.67 -0.21
CA LYS A 84 2.66 -13.51 -0.90
C LYS A 84 3.27 -12.11 -0.65
N SER A 85 2.48 -11.05 -0.82
CA SER A 85 2.94 -9.68 -0.56
C SER A 85 3.21 -9.41 0.92
N GLU A 86 2.43 -10.00 1.83
CA GLU A 86 2.68 -9.93 3.28
C GLU A 86 4.04 -10.56 3.62
N ALA A 87 4.36 -11.73 3.06
CA ALA A 87 5.64 -12.40 3.31
C ALA A 87 6.85 -11.57 2.85
N GLU A 88 6.69 -10.84 1.73
CA GLU A 88 7.69 -9.91 1.20
C GLU A 88 7.92 -8.73 2.15
N LEU A 89 6.85 -8.04 2.57
CA LEU A 89 6.92 -6.92 3.50
C LEU A 89 7.51 -7.31 4.86
N LEU A 90 7.21 -8.51 5.36
CA LEU A 90 7.83 -9.03 6.58
C LEU A 90 9.33 -9.27 6.41
N SER A 91 9.78 -9.64 5.21
CA SER A 91 11.21 -9.76 4.90
C SER A 91 11.89 -8.39 4.86
N GLU A 92 11.25 -7.41 4.23
CA GLU A 92 11.72 -6.03 4.21
C GLU A 92 11.81 -5.42 5.61
N LYS A 93 10.77 -5.61 6.43
CA LYS A 93 10.76 -5.18 7.83
C LYS A 93 11.96 -5.73 8.62
N ARG A 94 12.24 -7.03 8.49
CA ARG A 94 13.43 -7.65 9.13
C ARG A 94 14.74 -7.06 8.59
N CYS A 95 14.79 -6.72 7.30
CA CYS A 95 15.95 -6.10 6.68
C CYS A 95 16.22 -4.69 7.24
N VAL A 96 15.16 -3.96 7.60
CA VAL A 96 15.27 -2.61 8.20
C VAL A 96 15.15 -2.59 9.72
N ALA A 97 15.24 -3.74 10.41
CA ALA A 97 15.06 -3.84 11.88
C ALA A 97 15.98 -2.89 12.69
N HIS A 98 17.15 -2.59 12.13
CA HIS A 98 18.12 -1.65 12.72
C HIS A 98 17.65 -0.18 12.68
N LEU A 99 16.68 0.16 11.82
CA LEU A 99 16.04 1.49 11.71
C LEU A 99 14.75 1.58 12.51
N THR A 100 14.04 0.45 12.69
CA THR A 100 12.77 0.36 13.42
C THR A 100 12.92 0.10 14.92
N ARG A 101 14.17 -0.07 15.41
CA ARG A 101 14.51 -0.43 16.80
C ARG A 101 14.09 -1.85 17.21
N GLU A 102 13.92 -2.75 16.24
CA GLU A 102 13.58 -4.15 16.46
C GLU A 102 14.80 -5.07 16.62
N GLY A 103 16.01 -4.51 16.48
CA GLY A 103 17.27 -5.20 16.79
C GLY A 103 18.22 -5.25 15.60
N VAL A 104 18.94 -6.37 15.47
CA VAL A 104 19.90 -6.58 14.38
C VAL A 104 19.15 -6.94 13.10
N ALA A 105 19.45 -6.22 12.02
CA ALA A 105 18.86 -6.46 10.71
C ALA A 105 19.25 -7.80 10.11
N TYR A 106 18.28 -8.43 9.44
CA TYR A 106 18.48 -9.64 8.64
C TYR A 106 17.74 -9.50 7.31
N CYS A 107 18.50 -9.46 6.21
CA CYS A 107 17.97 -9.29 4.86
C CYS A 107 18.04 -10.62 4.09
N ASP A 108 16.87 -11.18 3.75
CA ASP A 108 16.71 -12.33 2.83
C ASP A 108 15.77 -11.95 1.66
N ILE A 109 15.91 -10.72 1.16
CA ILE A 109 15.20 -10.25 -0.03
C ILE A 109 15.99 -10.78 -1.24
N ARG A 110 15.40 -11.72 -1.98
CA ARG A 110 16.13 -12.55 -2.98
C ARG A 110 16.06 -12.02 -4.40
N GLU A 111 15.01 -11.27 -4.74
CA GLU A 111 14.72 -10.80 -6.10
C GLU A 111 14.36 -9.32 -6.05
N ASP A 112 14.70 -8.61 -7.13
CA ASP A 112 14.28 -7.23 -7.33
C ASP A 112 12.79 -7.21 -7.68
N THR A 113 11.96 -6.77 -6.75
CA THR A 113 10.50 -6.64 -6.90
C THR A 113 10.06 -5.22 -7.27
N MET A 114 11.02 -4.35 -7.63
CA MET A 114 10.73 -3.01 -8.12
C MET A 114 9.81 -3.04 -9.33
N LEU A 115 8.86 -2.11 -9.37
CA LEU A 115 7.95 -2.01 -10.50
C LEU A 115 8.69 -1.52 -11.75
N PRO A 116 8.35 -2.04 -12.94
CA PRO A 116 8.93 -1.56 -14.19
C PRO A 116 8.70 -0.05 -14.37
N GLY A 117 9.78 0.70 -14.58
CA GLY A 117 9.73 2.15 -14.82
C GLY A 117 9.99 3.03 -13.60
N GLU A 118 10.30 2.44 -12.43
CA GLU A 118 10.64 3.16 -11.19
C GLU A 118 12.16 3.17 -10.86
N GLN A 119 13.01 2.73 -11.79
CA GLN A 119 14.48 2.72 -11.67
C GLN A 119 15.14 4.03 -12.13
#